data_AF-A0A845SLR9-F1
#
_entry.id   AF-A0A845SLR9-F1
#
_cell.length_a   1.000
_cell.length_b   1.000
_cell.length_c   1.000
_cell.angle_alpha   90.00
_cell.angle_beta   90.00
_cell.angle_gamma   90.00
#
_symmetry.space_group_name_H-M   'P 1'
#
loop_
_entity.id
_entity.type
_entity.pdbx_description
1 polymer ?
#
loop_
_entity_poly.entity_id
_entity_poly.type
_entity_poly.pdbx_seq_one_letter_code
_entity_poly.pdbx_strand_id
1 'polypeptide(L)'
;MYKIDGYEVEQIKLPLSDDMGIYPRLQWDGWGVHAGDVFRAWLPDGWHDITLEVRDSPTGPGCWYISNPGLSDVCPIGLWCQV
;
A
#
# COMPACT_ATOMS: atom_id res chain seq x y z
N MET A 1 -9.67 2.62 16.36
CA MET A 1 -9.65 1.60 15.30
C MET A 1 -10.76 1.92 14.33
N TYR A 2 -10.43 2.11 13.06
CA TYR A 2 -11.41 2.47 12.04
C TYR A 2 -12.05 1.21 11.47
N LYS A 3 -13.31 1.35 11.04
CA LYS A 3 -14.03 0.26 10.37
C LYS A 3 -14.68 0.77 9.09
N ILE A 4 -14.61 -0.05 8.04
CA ILE A 4 -15.34 0.14 6.78
C ILE A 4 -16.07 -1.17 6.51
N ASP A 5 -17.38 -1.11 6.25
CA ASP A 5 -18.22 -2.31 6.07
C ASP A 5 -18.08 -3.38 7.18
N GLY A 6 -17.80 -2.95 8.41
CA GLY A 6 -17.61 -3.84 9.56
C GLY A 6 -16.22 -4.47 9.68
N TYR A 7 -15.35 -4.32 8.68
CA TYR A 7 -13.96 -4.76 8.72
C TYR A 7 -13.08 -3.73 9.41
N GLU A 8 -12.12 -4.20 10.20
CA GLU A 8 -11.08 -3.35 10.75
C GLU A 8 -10.10 -2.95 9.65
N VAL A 9 -9.70 -1.68 9.64
CA VAL A 9 -8.86 -1.13 8.58
C VAL A 9 -7.72 -0.29 9.12
N GLU A 10 -6.62 -0.29 8.38
CA GLU A 10 -5.47 0.58 8.56
C GLU A 10 -4.99 1.09 7.20
N GLN A 11 -4.45 2.30 7.19
CA GLN A 11 -3.89 2.89 5.98
C GLN A 11 -2.49 2.36 5.71
N ILE A 12 -2.16 2.20 4.43
CA ILE A 12 -0.78 2.10 3.99
C ILE A 12 -0.11 3.47 4.19
N LYS A 13 0.97 3.50 4.97
CA LYS A 13 1.68 4.71 5.41
C LYS A 13 3.03 4.82 4.70
N LEU A 14 3.59 6.03 4.76
CA LEU A 14 4.97 6.27 4.36
C LEU A 14 5.94 5.38 5.14
N PRO A 15 7.15 5.13 4.60
CA PRO A 15 8.22 4.46 5.34
C PRO A 15 8.57 5.17 6.64
N LEU A 16 9.24 4.44 7.52
CA LEU A 16 9.87 5.05 8.69
C LEU A 16 10.86 6.12 8.25
N SER A 17 10.95 7.21 9.01
CA SER A 17 11.76 8.38 8.65
C SER A 17 13.27 8.09 8.57
N ASP A 18 13.72 6.99 9.16
CA ASP A 18 15.11 6.52 9.14
C ASP A 18 15.38 5.45 8.06
N ASP A 19 14.35 5.03 7.29
CA ASP A 19 14.53 4.17 6.12
C ASP A 19 14.99 5.02 4.92
N MET A 20 16.30 5.10 4.77
CA MET A 20 16.98 5.82 3.68
C MET A 20 17.29 4.93 2.47
N GLY A 21 16.63 3.76 2.35
CA GLY A 21 16.80 2.86 1.21
C GLY A 21 16.33 3.47 -0.11
N ILE A 22 16.86 2.96 -1.23
CA ILE A 22 16.38 3.36 -2.57
C ILE A 22 14.95 2.84 -2.85
N TYR A 23 14.56 1.76 -2.18
CA TYR A 23 13.23 1.15 -2.18
C TYR A 23 12.75 0.98 -0.72
N PRO A 24 12.44 2.09 -0.02
CA PRO A 24 12.12 2.05 1.41
C PRO A 24 10.75 1.39 1.63
N ARG A 25 10.55 0.70 2.75
CA ARG A 25 9.34 -0.08 2.99
C ARG A 25 8.19 0.78 3.46
N LEU A 26 7.06 0.76 2.75
CA LEU A 26 5.81 1.30 3.27
C LEU A 26 5.41 0.58 4.57
N GLN A 27 4.58 1.23 5.39
CA GLN A 27 4.15 0.68 6.67
C GLN A 27 2.66 0.39 6.66
N TRP A 28 2.24 -0.72 7.24
CA TRP A 28 0.83 -1.08 7.38
C TRP A 28 0.65 -1.94 8.63
N ASP A 29 -0.27 -1.56 9.52
CA ASP A 29 -0.54 -2.22 10.82
C ASP A 29 0.72 -2.60 11.63
N GLY A 30 1.70 -1.69 11.69
CA GLY A 30 2.96 -1.93 12.40
C GLY A 30 3.94 -2.87 11.69
N TRP A 31 3.62 -3.28 10.46
CA TRP A 31 4.43 -4.14 9.61
C TRP A 31 4.97 -3.41 8.38
N GLY A 32 6.15 -3.81 7.91
CA GLY A 32 6.82 -3.22 6.75
C GLY A 32 6.54 -4.01 5.47
N VAL A 33 5.91 -3.36 4.49
CA VAL A 33 5.46 -3.94 3.22
C VAL A 33 6.61 -4.50 2.37
N HIS A 34 6.34 -5.63 1.73
CA HIS A 34 7.17 -6.33 0.76
C HIS A 34 6.54 -6.31 -0.65
N ALA A 35 7.41 -6.38 -1.66
CA ALA A 35 6.96 -6.58 -3.04
C ALA A 35 6.31 -7.96 -3.17
N GLY A 36 5.14 -8.01 -3.82
CA GLY A 36 4.31 -9.20 -3.98
C GLY A 36 3.23 -9.37 -2.90
N ASP A 37 3.18 -8.51 -1.88
CA ASP A 37 2.13 -8.56 -0.88
C ASP A 37 0.75 -8.22 -1.46
N VAL A 38 -0.27 -8.89 -0.94
CA VAL A 38 -1.66 -8.68 -1.32
C VAL A 38 -2.41 -8.03 -0.16
N PHE A 39 -3.12 -6.94 -0.45
CA PHE A 39 -3.96 -6.22 0.49
C PHE A 39 -5.38 -6.17 -0.03
N ARG A 40 -6.37 -6.26 0.87
CA ARG A 40 -7.76 -5.99 0.52
C ARG A 40 -8.07 -4.52 0.76
N ALA A 41 -8.01 -3.71 -0.29
CA ALA A 41 -8.15 -2.26 -0.25
C ALA A 41 -9.57 -1.80 -0.53
N TRP A 42 -9.98 -0.69 0.11
CA TRP A 42 -11.23 0.01 -0.15
C TRP A 42 -11.05 1.07 -1.25
N LEU A 43 -11.60 0.80 -2.42
CA LEU A 43 -11.63 1.69 -3.60
C LEU A 43 -13.03 2.30 -3.78
N PRO A 44 -13.20 3.32 -4.66
CA PRO A 44 -14.50 3.98 -4.85
C PRO A 44 -15.66 3.05 -5.24
N ASP A 45 -15.37 1.90 -5.85
CA ASP A 45 -16.32 0.88 -6.28
C ASP A 45 -16.44 -0.32 -5.33
N GLY A 46 -15.64 -0.36 -4.26
CA GLY A 46 -15.76 -1.35 -3.19
C GLY A 46 -14.43 -1.97 -2.77
N TRP A 47 -14.48 -3.21 -2.29
CA TRP A 47 -13.31 -3.97 -1.84
C TRP A 47 -12.61 -4.69 -2.99
N HIS A 48 -11.31 -4.48 -3.13
CA HIS A 48 -10.47 -5.14 -4.14
C HIS A 48 -9.21 -5.70 -3.50
N ASP A 49 -8.82 -6.91 -3.92
CA ASP A 49 -7.48 -7.42 -3.63
C ASP A 49 -6.49 -6.75 -4.58
N ILE A 50 -5.53 -6.04 -4.00
CA ILE A 50 -4.46 -5.33 -4.71
C ILE A 50 -3.11 -5.94 -4.36
N THR A 51 -2.21 -6.00 -5.33
CA THR A 51 -0.82 -6.46 -5.12
C THR A 51 0.11 -5.26 -5.20
N LEU A 52 0.95 -5.08 -4.18
CA LEU A 52 1.97 -4.04 -4.19
C LEU A 52 3.29 -4.55 -4.72
N GLU A 53 3.87 -3.78 -5.65
CA GLU A 53 5.15 -4.06 -6.26
C GLU A 53 6.03 -2.80 -6.25
N VAL A 54 7.31 -3.00 -6.53
CA VAL A 54 8.31 -1.93 -6.65
C VAL A 54 8.76 -1.80 -8.09
N ARG A 55 8.87 -0.56 -8.60
CA ARG A 55 9.47 -0.23 -9.89
C ARG A 55 10.82 0.48 -9.70
N ASP A 56 11.68 0.37 -10.71
CA ASP A 56 13.03 0.94 -10.67
C ASP A 56 13.07 2.48 -10.61
N SER A 57 12.00 3.16 -11.05
CA SER A 57 11.90 4.63 -11.01
C SER A 57 10.45 5.09 -10.83
N PRO A 58 10.18 6.09 -9.98
CA PRO A 58 11.13 6.87 -9.19
C PRO A 58 11.65 6.10 -7.96
N THR A 59 12.77 6.54 -7.38
CA THR A 59 13.28 6.01 -6.09
C THR A 59 12.48 6.56 -4.90
N GLY A 60 12.71 6.00 -3.71
CA GLY A 60 12.00 6.41 -2.49
C GLY A 60 10.57 5.88 -2.47
N PRO A 61 9.67 6.43 -1.64
CA PRO A 61 8.30 5.88 -1.48
C PRO A 61 7.49 5.81 -2.79
N GLY A 62 7.81 6.65 -3.78
CA GLY A 62 7.17 6.66 -5.10
C GLY A 62 7.49 5.42 -5.96
N CYS A 63 8.46 4.59 -5.56
CA CYS A 63 8.77 3.34 -6.24
C CYS A 63 7.65 2.30 -6.10
N TRP A 64 6.74 2.46 -5.14
CA TRP A 64 5.64 1.53 -4.92
C TRP A 64 4.47 1.80 -5.86
N TYR A 65 3.86 0.74 -6.36
CA TYR A 65 2.68 0.80 -7.21
C TYR A 65 1.80 -0.45 -7.05
N ILE A 66 0.56 -0.35 -7.53
CA ILE A 66 -0.37 -1.48 -7.57
C ILE A 66 -0.20 -2.21 -8.91
N SER A 67 0.15 -3.49 -8.89
CA SER A 67 0.44 -4.25 -10.11
C SER A 67 -0.79 -4.80 -10.81
N ASN A 68 -1.98 -4.69 -10.20
CA ASN A 68 -3.24 -5.06 -10.84
C ASN A 68 -3.48 -4.22 -12.12
N PRO A 69 -3.98 -4.86 -13.21
CA PRO A 69 -4.30 -4.14 -14.43
C PRO A 69 -5.26 -2.96 -14.19
N GLY A 70 -4.86 -1.78 -14.67
CA GLY A 70 -5.65 -0.54 -14.55
C GLY A 70 -5.47 0.23 -13.25
N LEU A 71 -4.66 -0.26 -12.29
CA LEU A 71 -4.43 0.43 -11.01
C LEU A 71 -2.99 0.95 -10.84
N SER A 72 -2.11 0.80 -11.82
CA SER A 72 -0.69 1.19 -11.73
C SER A 72 -0.44 2.67 -11.45
N ASP A 73 -1.40 3.53 -11.79
CA ASP A 73 -1.35 4.98 -11.57
C ASP A 73 -2.02 5.41 -10.26
N VAL A 74 -2.62 4.47 -9.52
CA VAL A 74 -3.18 4.72 -8.20
C VAL A 74 -2.06 4.66 -7.16
N CYS A 75 -1.91 5.72 -6.38
CA CYS A 75 -0.98 5.75 -5.27
C CYS A 75 -1.45 4.80 -4.15
N PRO A 76 -0.64 3.82 -3.71
CA PRO A 76 -1.05 2.91 -2.64
C PRO A 76 -1.01 3.58 -1.26
N ILE A 77 -0.21 4.63 -1.09
CA ILE A 77 -0.08 5.35 0.19
C ILE A 77 -1.39 6.08 0.49
N GLY A 78 -1.95 5.80 1.66
CA GLY A 78 -3.22 6.34 2.14
C GLY A 78 -4.43 5.45 1.85
N LEU A 79 -4.29 4.36 1.08
CA LEU A 79 -5.37 3.40 0.90
C LEU A 79 -5.70 2.69 2.21
N TRP A 80 -6.98 2.63 2.53
CA TRP A 80 -7.50 1.82 3.64
C TRP A 80 -7.53 0.36 3.24
N CYS A 81 -6.79 -0.48 3.96
CA CYS A 81 -6.77 -1.92 3.74
C CYS A 81 -7.28 -2.64 4.99
N GLN A 82 -7.97 -3.76 4.77
CA GLN A 82 -8.43 -4.62 5.85
C GLN A 82 -7.24 -5.19 6.64
N VAL A 83 -7.25 -5.01 7.97
CA VAL A 83 -6.32 -5.60 8.96
C VAL A 83 -6.48 -7.11 9.06
#